data_AF-A0A5B7FVD1-F1
#
_entry.id   AF-A0A5B7FVD1-F1
#
_cell.length_a   1.000
_cell.length_b   1.000
_cell.length_c   1.000
_cell.angle_alpha   90.00
_cell.angle_beta   90.00
_cell.angle_gamma   90.00
#
_symmetry.space_group_name_H-M   'P 1'
#
loop_
_entity.id
_entity.type
_entity.pdbx_description
1 polymer ?
#
loop_
_entity_poly.entity_id
_entity_poly.type
_entity_poly.pdbx_seq_one_letter_code
_entity_poly.pdbx_strand_id
1 'polypeptide(L)'
;MFGDHGYEVDNPSMEPIFVAVGPSFRQKFIAENFSNIDVYPLVCMMLGLSPGPNNGSLNNIQTILARPISSLFIEPLLVAVG
;
A
#
# COMPACT_ATOMS: atom_id res chain seq x y z
N MET A 1 -19.27 6.43 -29.05
CA MET A 1 -19.14 6.13 -27.61
C MET A 1 -17.75 6.58 -27.21
N PHE A 2 -17.65 7.72 -26.52
CA PHE A 2 -16.36 8.28 -26.10
C PHE A 2 -16.19 7.98 -24.62
N GLY A 3 -15.03 7.47 -24.22
CA GLY A 3 -14.62 7.38 -22.82
C GLY A 3 -13.87 8.64 -22.42
N ASP A 4 -14.03 9.05 -21.17
CA ASP A 4 -13.41 10.26 -20.62
C ASP A 4 -13.15 10.09 -19.11
N HIS A 5 -12.28 10.90 -18.54
CA HIS A 5 -11.85 10.79 -17.14
C HIS A 5 -11.41 12.16 -16.57
N GLY A 6 -11.10 12.21 -15.27
CA GLY A 6 -10.66 13.44 -14.59
C GLY A 6 -11.79 14.21 -13.90
N TYR A 7 -12.94 13.56 -13.71
CA TYR A 7 -14.01 14.05 -12.85
C TYR A 7 -13.61 13.97 -11.36
N GLU A 8 -14.50 14.43 -10.48
CA GLU A 8 -14.32 14.36 -9.02
C GLU A 8 -13.92 12.95 -8.55
N VAL A 9 -13.02 12.89 -7.57
CA VAL A 9 -12.41 11.64 -7.08
C VAL A 9 -13.44 10.66 -6.47
N ASP A 10 -14.52 11.18 -5.91
CA ASP A 10 -15.59 10.37 -5.28
C ASP A 10 -16.57 9.78 -6.30
N ASN A 11 -16.39 10.07 -7.60
CA ASN A 11 -17.22 9.48 -8.64
C ASN A 11 -16.89 7.98 -8.78
N PRO A 12 -17.85 7.06 -8.64
CA PRO A 12 -17.58 5.61 -8.73
C PRO A 12 -16.94 5.16 -10.05
N SER A 13 -17.13 5.92 -11.14
CA SER A 13 -16.49 5.62 -12.43
C SER A 13 -14.99 5.99 -12.49
N MET A 14 -14.51 6.82 -11.55
CA MET A 14 -13.10 7.22 -11.43
C MET A 14 -12.32 6.37 -10.43
N GLU A 15 -12.98 5.43 -9.74
CA GLU A 15 -12.35 4.59 -8.72
C GLU A 15 -11.39 3.57 -9.34
N PRO A 16 -10.08 3.61 -9.01
CA PRO A 16 -9.10 2.69 -9.57
C PRO A 16 -9.13 1.33 -8.84
N ILE A 17 -8.52 0.33 -9.47
CA ILE A 17 -8.31 -1.00 -8.86
C ILE A 17 -6.97 -1.04 -8.16
N PHE A 18 -6.92 -1.66 -6.97
CA PHE A 18 -5.70 -2.05 -6.28
C PHE A 18 -5.68 -3.54 -5.98
N VAL A 19 -4.58 -4.22 -6.32
CA VAL A 19 -4.34 -5.64 -6.00
C VAL A 19 -2.91 -5.80 -5.52
N ALA A 20 -2.74 -6.50 -4.40
CA ALA A 20 -1.44 -6.80 -3.82
C ALA A 20 -1.31 -8.30 -3.50
N VAL A 21 -0.18 -8.89 -3.88
CA VAL A 21 0.11 -10.31 -3.65
C VAL A 21 1.56 -10.46 -3.20
N GLY A 22 1.77 -11.19 -2.11
CA GLY A 22 3.10 -11.44 -1.57
C GLY A 22 3.03 -11.86 -0.10
N PRO A 23 4.15 -12.33 0.48
CA PRO A 23 4.19 -12.83 1.85
C PRO A 23 3.89 -11.76 2.91
N SER A 24 4.12 -10.49 2.59
CA SER A 24 3.86 -9.36 3.50
C SER A 24 2.38 -8.96 3.57
N PHE A 25 1.54 -9.43 2.62
CA PHE A 25 0.12 -9.10 2.53
C PHE A 25 -0.76 -10.21 3.09
N ARG A 26 -1.93 -9.84 3.62
CA ARG A 26 -2.95 -10.82 4.02
C ARG A 26 -3.45 -11.58 2.80
N GLN A 27 -3.60 -12.89 2.95
CA GLN A 27 -4.19 -13.73 1.91
C GLN A 27 -5.71 -13.69 1.98
N LYS A 28 -6.37 -13.75 0.82
CA LYS A 28 -7.85 -13.79 0.69
C LYS A 28 -8.53 -12.63 1.45
N PHE A 29 -7.91 -11.46 1.42
CA PHE A 29 -8.37 -10.27 2.13
C PHE A 29 -8.89 -9.24 1.13
N ILE A 30 -10.06 -8.66 1.42
CA ILE A 30 -10.60 -7.52 0.70
C ILE A 30 -10.35 -6.29 1.57
N ALA A 31 -9.56 -5.36 1.05
CA ALA A 31 -9.23 -4.13 1.74
C ALA A 31 -10.44 -3.18 1.75
N GLU A 32 -10.53 -2.37 2.80
CA GLU A 32 -11.35 -1.15 2.76
C GLU A 32 -10.70 -0.13 1.81
N ASN A 33 -11.50 0.83 1.35
CA ASN A 33 -11.01 1.90 0.48
C ASN A 33 -9.94 2.73 1.19
N PHE A 34 -8.89 3.10 0.44
CA PHE A 34 -7.82 3.99 0.88
C PHE A 34 -7.39 4.88 -0.28
N SER A 35 -6.62 5.94 0.01
CA SER A 35 -6.18 6.88 -1.02
C SER A 35 -4.90 6.38 -1.73
N ASN A 36 -4.81 6.58 -3.04
CA ASN A 36 -3.62 6.19 -3.82
C ASN A 36 -2.31 6.83 -3.32
N ILE A 37 -2.38 7.96 -2.61
CA ILE A 37 -1.21 8.61 -2.01
C ILE A 37 -0.56 7.77 -0.91
N ASP A 38 -1.32 6.86 -0.27
CA ASP A 38 -0.82 5.97 0.78
C ASP A 38 0.04 4.80 0.22
N VAL A 39 0.02 4.60 -1.10
CA VAL A 39 0.81 3.54 -1.77
C VAL A 39 2.31 3.84 -1.76
N TYR A 40 2.71 5.10 -1.90
CA TYR A 40 4.14 5.47 -1.88
C TYR A 40 4.85 5.07 -0.57
N PRO A 41 4.38 5.50 0.62
CA PRO A 41 5.03 5.10 1.87
C PRO A 41 4.95 3.58 2.12
N LEU A 42 3.90 2.90 1.63
CA LEU A 42 3.79 1.43 1.66
C LEU A 42 4.92 0.76 0.87
N VAL A 43 5.14 1.19 -0.38
CA VAL A 43 6.21 0.65 -1.24
C VAL A 43 7.59 0.93 -0.64
N CYS A 44 7.82 2.15 -0.13
CA CYS A 44 9.07 2.47 0.57
C CYS A 44 9.32 1.50 1.74
N MET A 45 8.31 1.27 2.58
CA MET A 45 8.42 0.33 3.69
C MET A 45 8.77 -1.09 3.23
N MET A 46 8.12 -1.58 2.16
CA MET A 46 8.38 -2.93 1.62
C MET A 46 9.79 -3.10 1.07
N LEU A 47 10.38 -2.02 0.55
CA LEU A 47 11.75 -2.00 0.03
C LEU A 47 12.79 -1.67 1.11
N GLY A 48 12.38 -1.47 2.38
CA GLY A 48 13.28 -1.06 3.45
C GLY A 48 13.81 0.38 3.30
N LEU A 49 13.10 1.23 2.55
CA LEU A 49 13.47 2.62 2.29
C LEU A 49 12.74 3.57 3.25
N SER A 50 13.42 4.63 3.64
CA SER A 50 12.77 5.77 4.30
C SER A 50 12.03 6.61 3.25
N PRO A 51 10.71 6.83 3.40
CA PRO A 51 9.97 7.67 2.45
C PRO A 51 10.42 9.13 2.58
N GLY A 52 10.54 9.83 1.44
CA GLY A 52 10.69 11.28 1.43
C GLY A 52 9.41 12.00 1.88
N PRO A 53 9.43 13.35 1.99
CA PRO A 53 8.21 14.12 2.27
C PRO A 53 7.10 13.81 1.28
N ASN A 54 5.94 13.39 1.78
CA ASN A 54 4.77 13.02 0.99
C ASN A 54 3.50 13.21 1.81
N ASN A 55 2.32 13.08 1.18
CA ASN A 55 1.02 13.30 1.81
C ASN A 55 0.33 12.01 2.29
N GLY A 56 0.93 10.85 2.04
CA GLY A 56 0.37 9.55 2.42
C GLY A 56 0.75 9.12 3.84
N SER A 57 0.02 8.12 4.35
CA SER A 57 0.22 7.55 5.67
C SER A 57 0.06 6.04 5.65
N LEU A 58 1.06 5.33 6.19
CA LEU A 58 0.99 3.88 6.38
C LEU A 58 -0.20 3.47 7.25
N ASN A 59 -0.61 4.31 8.20
CA ASN A 59 -1.70 3.98 9.11
C ASN A 59 -3.03 3.78 8.40
N ASN A 60 -3.23 4.44 7.26
CA ASN A 60 -4.47 4.34 6.46
C ASN A 60 -4.56 3.01 5.69
N ILE A 61 -3.42 2.40 5.36
CA ILE A 61 -3.34 1.23 4.46
C ILE A 61 -2.81 -0.03 5.15
N GLN A 62 -2.26 0.06 6.38
CA GLN A 62 -1.60 -1.06 7.07
C GLN A 62 -2.48 -2.30 7.32
N THR A 63 -3.81 -2.17 7.25
CA THR A 63 -4.75 -3.29 7.46
C THR A 63 -4.58 -4.40 6.42
N ILE A 64 -4.00 -4.09 5.24
CA ILE A 64 -3.70 -5.07 4.20
C ILE A 64 -2.51 -5.99 4.54
N LEU A 65 -1.71 -5.62 5.54
CA LEU A 65 -0.48 -6.34 5.89
C LEU A 65 -0.77 -7.54 6.80
N ALA A 66 -0.06 -8.64 6.56
CA ALA A 66 -0.19 -9.88 7.33
C ALA A 66 0.36 -9.75 8.76
N ARG A 67 1.29 -8.81 8.98
CA ARG A 67 1.90 -8.51 10.27
C ARG A 67 1.96 -6.98 10.47
N PRO A 68 2.00 -6.49 11.73
CA PRO A 68 2.14 -5.05 11.98
C PRO A 68 3.45 -4.52 11.43
N ILE A 69 3.46 -3.23 11.05
CA ILE A 69 4.62 -2.53 10.48
C ILE A 69 5.89 -2.71 11.34
N SER A 70 5.75 -2.66 12.67
CA SER A 70 6.86 -2.85 13.61
C SER A 70 7.60 -4.18 13.46
N SER A 71 6.93 -5.22 12.96
CA SER A 71 7.52 -6.55 12.76
C SER A 71 8.15 -6.76 11.38
N LEU A 72 7.81 -5.92 10.40
CA LEU A 72 8.36 -6.00 9.04
C LEU A 72 9.79 -5.45 8.95
N PHE A 73 10.18 -4.60 9.89
CA PHE A 73 11.54 -4.06 9.99
C PHE A 73 12.52 -4.94 10.78
N ILE A 74 12.07 -6.05 11.38
CA ILE A 74 12.93 -6.98 12.12
C ILE A 74 13.56 -8.04 11.20
N GLU A 75 12.85 -8.43 10.14
CA GLU A 75 13.27 -9.48 9.19
C GLU A 75 14.36 -9.08 8.16
N PRO A 76 14.58 -7.81 7.75
CA PRO A 76 15.58 -7.51 6.72
C PRO A 76 17.02 -7.78 7.18
N LEU A 77 17.26 -7.88 8.50
CA LEU A 77 18.59 -8.17 9.03
C LEU A 77 18.95 -9.67 8.95
N LEU A 78 17.98 -10.59 8.88
CA LEU A 78 18.27 -12.03 8.93
C LEU A 78 18.60 -12.63 7.56
N VAL A 79 18.14 -12.01 6.47
CA VAL A 79 18.40 -12.48 5.10
C VAL A 79 19.75 -11.97 4.55
N ALA A 80 20.33 -10.91 5.14
CA ALA A 80 21.60 -10.33 4.70
C ALA A 80 22.86 -10.97 5.34
N VAL A 81 22.71 -12.01 6.17
CA VAL A 81 23.82 -12.69 6.86
C VAL A 81 23.93 -14.18 6.51
N GLY A 82 23.25 -14.62 5.44
CA GLY A 82 23.30 -15.99 4.91
C GLY A 82 24.10 -16.10 3.64
#